data_AF-X0QJW1-F1
#
_entry.id   AF-X0QJW1-F1
#
_cell.length_a   1.000
_cell.length_b   1.000
_cell.length_c   1.000
_cell.angle_alpha   90.00
_cell.angle_beta   90.00
_cell.angle_gamma   90.00
#
_symmetry.space_group_name_H-M   'P 1'
#
loop_
_entity.id
_entity.type
_entity.pdbx_description
1 polymer ?
#
loop_
_entity_poly.entity_id
_entity_poly.type
_entity_poly.pdbx_seq_one_letter_code
_entity_poly.pdbx_strand_id
1 'polypeptide(L)'
;MHYYTFGPKDYMSKTSFLEPIEDLAYRRMLDYCYLNERPLPKDITEIALLISMRTHSDSIAVVLHYFFELTDYGYINDRVERDIEAYKAKSVKARASARARWDEKESNISKKEVLSERNANACKTHDGRNTNYKLLTINEELETNSDNNNQKQLNIPFDVFWKTYSKSVAKGKCESKWSSLSNKVREQIMQHLPAYISSTPVKKFRKDPYTYLNNEGWLDDIIANELPTNQQAATYSNMNVNAKYDDPNHDPLGGLFTAQGAV
;
A
#
# COMPACT_ATOMS: atom_id res chain seq x y z
N MET A 1 -1.90 9.47 -14.36
CA MET A 1 -1.33 9.26 -13.01
C MET A 1 -1.55 7.81 -12.60
N HIS A 2 -0.71 7.22 -11.73
CA HIS A 2 -0.91 5.84 -11.26
C HIS A 2 -1.73 5.72 -9.96
N TYR A 3 -1.87 6.83 -9.22
CA TYR A 3 -2.57 6.89 -7.94
C TYR A 3 -3.09 8.30 -7.70
N TYR A 4 -4.24 8.43 -7.04
CA TYR A 4 -4.74 9.67 -6.46
C TYR A 4 -5.36 9.41 -5.07
N THR A 5 -5.32 10.40 -4.20
CA THR A 5 -5.90 10.30 -2.86
C THR A 5 -7.42 10.49 -2.90
N PHE A 6 -8.17 9.48 -2.47
CA PHE A 6 -9.61 9.60 -2.29
C PHE A 6 -9.94 10.01 -0.84
N GLY A 7 -10.68 11.11 -0.69
CA GLY A 7 -11.10 11.66 0.61
C GLY A 7 -12.60 11.46 0.83
N PRO A 8 -13.05 10.41 1.53
CA PRO A 8 -14.47 10.05 1.60
C PRO A 8 -15.35 11.15 2.21
N LYS A 9 -14.84 11.85 3.24
CA LYS A 9 -15.57 12.94 3.91
C LYS A 9 -15.85 14.11 2.97
N ASP A 10 -14.82 14.60 2.28
CA ASP A 10 -14.95 15.71 1.32
C ASP A 10 -15.87 15.30 0.16
N TYR A 11 -15.69 14.07 -0.35
CA TYR A 11 -16.53 13.53 -1.40
C TYR A 11 -18.01 13.52 -0.99
N MET A 12 -18.34 12.85 0.12
CA MET A 12 -19.73 12.70 0.56
C MET A 12 -20.38 14.05 0.85
N SER A 13 -19.63 15.01 1.39
CA SER A 13 -20.15 16.36 1.63
C SER A 13 -20.57 17.08 0.34
N LYS A 14 -19.87 16.83 -0.77
CA LYS A 14 -20.10 17.49 -2.06
C LYS A 14 -21.04 16.71 -2.99
N THR A 15 -21.21 15.41 -2.78
CA THR A 15 -22.01 14.55 -3.66
C THR A 15 -23.28 14.01 -3.01
N SER A 16 -23.57 14.37 -1.76
CA SER A 16 -24.73 13.86 -1.00
C SER A 16 -26.08 14.07 -1.68
N PHE A 17 -26.21 15.05 -2.57
CA PHE A 17 -27.44 15.37 -3.28
C PHE A 17 -27.59 14.63 -4.63
N LEU A 18 -26.56 13.92 -5.09
CA LEU A 18 -26.58 13.23 -6.38
C LEU A 18 -27.41 11.95 -6.32
N GLU A 19 -28.11 11.67 -7.41
CA GLU A 19 -28.70 10.35 -7.61
C GLU A 19 -27.63 9.27 -7.85
N PRO A 20 -27.92 7.98 -7.61
CA PRO A 20 -26.92 6.92 -7.76
C PRO A 20 -26.24 6.86 -9.13
N ILE A 21 -26.97 7.17 -10.21
CA ILE A 21 -26.43 7.18 -11.57
C ILE A 21 -25.56 8.42 -11.82
N GLU A 22 -25.90 9.56 -11.22
CA GLU A 22 -25.09 10.77 -11.28
C GLU A 22 -23.78 10.60 -10.48
N ASP A 23 -23.85 10.01 -9.29
CA ASP A 23 -22.65 9.67 -8.49
C ASP A 23 -21.72 8.72 -9.28
N LEU A 24 -22.29 7.69 -9.92
CA LEU A 24 -21.53 6.78 -10.77
C LEU A 24 -20.90 7.50 -11.97
N ALA A 25 -21.66 8.37 -12.65
CA ALA A 25 -21.14 9.17 -13.75
C ALA A 25 -19.98 10.04 -13.29
N TYR A 26 -20.12 10.73 -12.16
CA TYR A 26 -19.07 11.54 -11.56
C TYR A 26 -17.81 10.72 -11.25
N ARG A 27 -17.94 9.53 -10.63
CA ARG A 27 -16.80 8.64 -10.38
C ARG A 27 -16.06 8.28 -11.67
N ARG A 28 -16.79 7.83 -12.70
CA ARG A 28 -16.15 7.39 -13.96
C ARG A 28 -15.54 8.55 -14.75
N MET A 29 -16.16 9.73 -14.68
CA MET A 29 -15.62 10.97 -15.25
C MET A 29 -14.31 11.36 -14.58
N LEU A 30 -14.23 11.30 -13.24
CA LEU A 30 -12.98 11.52 -12.51
C LEU A 30 -11.92 10.48 -12.88
N ASP A 31 -12.27 9.20 -12.92
CA ASP A 31 -11.34 8.12 -13.28
C ASP A 31 -10.76 8.33 -14.68
N TYR A 32 -11.58 8.74 -15.66
CA TYR A 32 -11.10 9.12 -16.99
C TYR A 32 -10.06 10.24 -16.92
N CYS A 33 -10.35 11.31 -16.18
CA CYS A 33 -9.46 12.47 -16.10
C CYS A 33 -8.13 12.10 -15.43
N TYR A 34 -8.14 11.33 -14.34
CA TYR A 34 -6.89 10.91 -13.66
C TYR A 34 -6.07 9.90 -14.46
N LEU A 35 -6.75 8.97 -15.16
CA LEU A 35 -6.09 7.96 -15.97
C LEU A 35 -5.37 8.59 -17.17
N ASN A 36 -6.05 9.52 -17.85
CA ASN A 36 -5.55 10.12 -19.08
C ASN A 36 -4.83 11.47 -18.87
N GLU A 37 -4.88 12.03 -17.66
CA GLU A 37 -4.32 13.35 -17.32
C GLU A 37 -4.78 14.48 -18.27
N ARG A 38 -6.05 14.44 -18.69
CA ARG A 38 -6.64 15.36 -19.67
C ARG A 38 -8.10 15.70 -19.34
N PRO A 39 -8.60 16.87 -19.81
CA PRO A 39 -10.01 17.23 -19.70
C PRO A 39 -10.93 16.24 -20.43
N LEU A 40 -12.20 16.23 -20.03
CA LEU A 40 -13.25 15.53 -20.75
C LEU A 40 -13.58 16.26 -22.06
N PRO A 41 -13.97 15.54 -23.14
CA PRO A 41 -14.40 16.17 -24.38
C PRO A 41 -15.62 17.09 -24.21
N LYS A 42 -15.85 18.00 -25.17
CA LYS A 42 -17.00 18.92 -25.13
C LYS A 42 -18.34 18.23 -25.45
N ASP A 43 -18.30 17.16 -26.23
CA ASP A 43 -19.49 16.40 -26.60
C ASP A 43 -19.87 15.41 -25.50
N ILE A 44 -21.09 15.55 -24.98
CA ILE A 44 -21.67 14.66 -23.96
C ILE A 44 -21.76 13.23 -24.49
N THR A 45 -22.04 13.05 -25.78
CA THR A 45 -22.16 11.72 -26.41
C THR A 45 -20.80 11.00 -26.41
N GLU A 46 -19.73 11.74 -26.69
CA GLU A 46 -18.36 11.24 -26.61
C GLU A 46 -17.98 10.89 -25.16
N ILE A 47 -18.30 11.77 -24.19
CA ILE A 47 -18.10 11.48 -22.77
C ILE A 47 -18.81 10.18 -22.39
N ALA A 48 -20.08 10.05 -22.73
CA ALA A 48 -20.89 8.87 -22.44
C ALA A 48 -20.30 7.58 -23.01
N LEU A 49 -19.65 7.65 -24.17
CA LEU A 49 -18.92 6.54 -24.77
C LEU A 49 -17.65 6.19 -23.99
N LEU A 50 -16.85 7.20 -23.63
CA LEU A 50 -15.59 7.04 -22.90
C LEU A 50 -15.79 6.45 -21.51
N ILE A 51 -16.86 6.84 -20.81
CA ILE A 51 -17.17 6.34 -19.46
C ILE A 51 -18.13 5.13 -19.47
N SER A 52 -18.46 4.58 -20.64
CA SER A 52 -19.38 3.44 -20.78
C SER A 52 -20.77 3.67 -20.15
N MET A 53 -21.36 4.85 -20.36
CA MET A 53 -22.69 5.27 -19.86
C MET A 53 -23.55 5.89 -20.98
N ARG A 54 -23.64 5.21 -22.13
CA ARG A 54 -24.27 5.72 -23.37
C ARG A 54 -25.74 6.13 -23.23
N THR A 55 -26.48 5.52 -22.32
CA THR A 55 -27.92 5.77 -22.09
C THR A 55 -28.20 6.78 -20.96
N HIS A 56 -27.16 7.42 -20.41
CA HIS A 56 -27.27 8.28 -19.22
C HIS A 56 -26.73 9.69 -19.48
N SER A 57 -26.99 10.24 -20.67
CA SER A 57 -26.59 11.60 -21.05
C SER A 57 -27.07 12.66 -20.06
N ASP A 58 -28.28 12.49 -19.53
CA ASP A 58 -28.90 13.46 -18.62
C ASP A 58 -28.14 13.53 -17.29
N SER A 59 -27.81 12.37 -16.71
CA SER A 59 -26.99 12.29 -15.49
C SER A 59 -25.57 12.86 -15.71
N ILE A 60 -24.98 12.63 -16.89
CA ILE A 60 -23.69 13.23 -17.25
C ILE A 60 -23.81 14.76 -17.34
N ALA A 61 -24.88 15.28 -17.93
CA ALA A 61 -25.11 16.72 -18.04
C ALA A 61 -25.26 17.38 -16.66
N VAL A 62 -25.97 16.74 -15.72
CA VAL A 62 -26.07 17.22 -14.32
C VAL A 62 -24.69 17.28 -13.67
N VAL A 63 -23.91 16.21 -13.77
CA VAL A 63 -22.56 16.17 -13.18
C VAL A 63 -21.64 17.23 -13.80
N LEU A 64 -21.68 17.39 -15.13
CA LEU A 64 -20.91 18.43 -15.82
C LEU A 64 -21.27 19.82 -15.30
N HIS A 65 -22.56 20.10 -15.08
CA HIS A 65 -23.02 21.39 -14.58
C HIS A 65 -22.48 21.73 -13.18
N TYR A 66 -22.41 20.75 -12.27
CA TYR A 66 -22.03 20.99 -10.87
C TYR A 66 -20.53 20.90 -10.60
N PHE A 67 -19.80 20.01 -11.29
CA PHE A 67 -18.42 19.68 -10.94
C PHE A 67 -17.39 20.03 -12.00
N PHE A 68 -17.82 20.50 -13.17
CA PHE A 68 -16.92 20.79 -14.28
C PHE A 68 -17.15 22.17 -14.87
N GLU A 69 -16.07 22.74 -15.41
CA GLU A 69 -16.09 24.01 -16.12
C GLU A 69 -15.74 23.75 -17.59
N LEU A 70 -16.56 24.27 -18.51
CA LEU A 70 -16.31 24.18 -19.94
C LEU A 70 -15.24 25.19 -20.34
N THR A 71 -14.15 24.70 -20.91
CA THR A 71 -13.04 25.51 -21.44
C THR A 71 -12.85 25.26 -22.94
N ASP A 72 -11.91 25.98 -23.56
CA ASP A 72 -11.53 25.76 -24.95
C ASP A 72 -11.01 24.35 -25.22
N TYR A 73 -10.45 23.69 -24.20
CA TYR A 73 -9.84 22.36 -24.29
C TYR A 73 -10.78 21.22 -23.86
N GLY A 74 -11.96 21.53 -23.32
CA GLY A 74 -12.89 20.54 -22.78
C GLY A 74 -13.37 20.88 -21.38
N TYR A 75 -14.02 19.94 -20.72
CA TYR A 75 -14.48 20.09 -19.34
C TYR A 75 -13.36 19.74 -18.37
N ILE A 76 -13.04 20.69 -17.49
CA ILE A 76 -12.04 20.53 -16.43
C ILE A 76 -12.70 20.46 -15.06
N ASN A 77 -12.03 19.78 -14.13
CA ASN A 77 -12.38 19.81 -12.70
C ASN A 77 -11.19 20.40 -11.94
N ASP A 78 -11.42 21.49 -11.19
CA ASP A 78 -10.37 22.24 -10.48
C ASP A 78 -9.50 21.33 -9.57
N ARG A 79 -10.13 20.40 -8.86
CA ARG A 79 -9.39 19.47 -8.00
C ARG A 79 -8.48 18.55 -8.81
N VAL A 80 -9.01 17.99 -9.90
CA VAL A 80 -8.24 17.09 -10.77
C VAL A 80 -7.03 17.81 -11.37
N GLU A 81 -7.22 19.03 -11.86
CA GLU A 81 -6.15 19.83 -12.44
C GLU A 81 -5.05 20.12 -11.40
N ARG A 82 -5.44 20.52 -10.19
CA ARG A 82 -4.50 20.76 -9.07
C ARG A 82 -3.70 19.51 -8.71
N ASP A 83 -4.35 18.35 -8.66
CA ASP A 83 -3.71 17.09 -8.32
C ASP A 83 -2.73 16.65 -9.43
N ILE A 84 -3.10 16.81 -10.71
CA ILE A 84 -2.24 16.54 -11.87
C ILE A 84 -1.03 17.48 -11.88
N GLU A 85 -1.22 18.77 -11.63
CA GLU A 85 -0.14 19.75 -11.58
C GLU A 85 0.85 19.42 -10.47
N ALA A 86 0.36 19.12 -9.27
CA ALA A 86 1.17 18.71 -8.13
C ALA A 86 1.96 17.42 -8.44
N TYR A 87 1.36 16.45 -9.14
CA TYR A 87 2.03 15.23 -9.57
C TYR A 87 3.15 15.51 -10.59
N LYS A 88 2.87 16.32 -11.62
CA LYS A 88 3.86 16.70 -12.65
C LYS A 88 5.02 17.49 -12.03
N ALA A 89 4.74 18.42 -11.12
CA ALA A 89 5.77 19.20 -10.42
C ALA A 89 6.73 18.30 -9.61
N LYS A 90 6.22 17.27 -8.93
CA LYS A 90 7.05 16.27 -8.23
C LYS A 90 7.91 15.48 -9.22
N SER A 91 7.34 15.05 -10.35
CA SER A 91 8.06 14.32 -11.38
C SER A 91 9.21 15.13 -11.98
N VAL A 92 8.99 16.41 -12.29
CA VAL A 92 10.02 17.31 -12.83
C VAL A 92 11.16 17.48 -11.83
N LYS A 93 10.86 17.75 -10.55
CA LYS A 93 11.89 17.89 -9.50
C LYS A 93 12.71 16.62 -9.33
N ALA A 94 12.07 15.45 -9.36
CA ALA A 94 12.74 14.15 -9.26
C ALA A 94 13.62 13.86 -10.49
N ARG A 95 13.18 14.21 -11.69
CA ARG A 95 14.00 14.09 -12.91
C ARG A 95 15.20 15.03 -12.87
N ALA A 96 15.01 16.27 -12.42
CA ALA A 96 16.10 17.25 -12.30
C ALA A 96 17.17 16.78 -11.30
N SER A 97 16.76 16.28 -10.13
CA SER A 97 17.70 15.76 -9.13
C SER A 97 18.40 14.49 -9.60
N ALA A 98 17.70 13.59 -10.29
CA ALA A 98 18.32 12.42 -10.90
C ALA A 98 19.36 12.82 -11.94
N ARG A 99 19.03 13.77 -12.84
CA ARG A 99 19.95 14.26 -13.87
C ARG A 99 21.21 14.89 -13.26
N ALA A 100 21.05 15.75 -12.25
CA ALA A 100 22.19 16.34 -11.54
C ALA A 100 23.15 15.29 -10.95
N ARG A 101 22.62 14.19 -10.41
CA ARG A 101 23.44 13.08 -9.89
C ARG A 101 24.22 12.35 -10.99
N TRP A 102 23.62 12.18 -12.18
CA TRP A 102 24.29 11.56 -13.32
C TRP A 102 25.35 12.47 -13.92
N ASP A 103 25.04 13.75 -14.10
CA ASP A 103 25.97 14.76 -14.63
C ASP A 103 27.19 14.93 -13.71
N GLU A 104 26.99 14.93 -12.38
CA GLU A 104 28.10 14.97 -11.41
C GLU A 104 29.00 13.73 -11.55
N LYS A 105 28.40 12.53 -11.67
CA LYS A 105 29.13 11.28 -11.86
C LYS A 105 29.91 11.28 -13.18
N GLU A 106 29.31 11.74 -14.28
CA GLU A 106 29.94 11.85 -15.59
C GLU A 106 31.11 12.84 -15.57
N SER A 107 30.93 14.00 -14.92
CA SER A 107 32.02 14.96 -14.74
C SER A 107 33.17 14.42 -13.88
N ASN A 108 32.87 13.60 -12.87
CA ASN A 108 33.87 12.97 -12.02
C ASN A 108 34.59 11.79 -12.71
N ILE A 109 33.90 11.05 -13.59
CA ILE A 109 34.51 10.04 -14.46
C ILE A 109 35.46 10.72 -15.44
N SER A 110 35.01 11.76 -16.15
CA SER A 110 35.85 12.51 -17.09
C SER A 110 37.07 13.12 -16.38
N LYS A 111 36.92 13.71 -15.18
CA LYS A 111 38.07 14.19 -14.38
C LYS A 111 39.04 13.07 -13.98
N LYS A 112 38.54 11.87 -13.72
CA LYS A 112 39.36 10.70 -13.36
C LYS A 112 40.09 10.12 -14.58
N GLU A 113 39.48 10.17 -15.76
CA GLU A 113 40.14 9.80 -17.02
C GLU A 113 41.27 10.78 -17.36
N VAL A 114 41.06 12.08 -17.22
CA VAL A 114 42.11 13.11 -17.42
C VAL A 114 43.25 13.02 -16.39
N LEU A 115 42.97 12.49 -15.19
CA LEU A 115 44.01 12.21 -14.17
C LEU A 115 44.71 10.85 -14.35
N SER A 116 44.25 10.00 -15.27
CA SER A 116 44.87 8.70 -15.56
C SER A 116 45.89 8.71 -16.70
N GLU A 117 46.06 9.83 -17.40
CA GLU A 117 47.04 10.02 -18.48
C GLU A 117 48.50 10.21 -18.02
N ARG A 118 48.85 9.71 -16.82
CA ARG A 118 50.24 9.57 -16.37
C ARG A 118 50.53 8.20 -15.76
N ASN A 119 50.20 7.13 -16.47
CA ASN A 119 51.07 5.96 -16.52
C ASN A 119 50.72 5.06 -17.71
N ALA A 120 51.44 5.25 -18.82
CA ALA A 120 51.51 4.25 -19.86
C ALA A 120 52.24 3.02 -19.30
N ASN A 121 51.55 1.87 -19.19
CA ASN A 121 52.02 0.50 -19.44
C ASN A 121 51.17 -0.55 -18.71
N ALA A 122 50.02 -0.93 -19.28
CA ALA A 122 49.42 -2.26 -19.04
C ALA A 122 48.40 -2.57 -20.15
N CYS A 123 48.89 -2.94 -21.33
CA CYS A 123 48.06 -3.54 -22.37
C CYS A 123 47.70 -4.97 -21.96
N LYS A 124 46.40 -5.26 -21.76
CA LYS A 124 45.81 -6.55 -22.19
C LYS A 124 44.46 -6.26 -22.84
N THR A 125 44.51 -6.26 -24.17
CA THR A 125 43.36 -6.41 -25.06
C THR A 125 42.62 -7.71 -24.77
N HIS A 126 41.31 -7.62 -24.53
CA HIS A 126 40.41 -8.56 -25.16
C HIS A 126 39.10 -7.86 -25.50
N ASP A 127 38.98 -7.57 -26.79
CA ASP A 127 37.75 -7.16 -27.45
C ASP A 127 36.82 -8.39 -27.61
N GLY A 128 35.53 -8.12 -27.74
CA GLY A 128 34.56 -9.05 -28.33
C GLY A 128 33.74 -9.92 -27.37
N ARG A 129 32.47 -9.52 -27.17
CA ARG A 129 31.23 -10.33 -27.35
C ARG A 129 30.03 -9.44 -27.01
N ASN A 130 29.45 -8.80 -28.01
CA ASN A 130 28.23 -9.24 -28.70
C ASN A 130 27.01 -9.41 -27.77
N THR A 131 26.09 -8.48 -27.96
CA THR A 131 24.69 -8.44 -27.54
C THR A 131 23.93 -9.75 -27.77
N ASN A 132 23.45 -10.38 -26.70
CA ASN A 132 22.16 -11.06 -26.71
C ASN A 132 21.62 -11.20 -25.28
N TYR A 133 20.64 -10.38 -24.90
CA TYR A 133 19.71 -10.81 -23.86
C TYR A 133 18.29 -10.37 -24.16
N LYS A 134 17.46 -11.40 -24.22
CA LYS A 134 16.00 -11.47 -24.33
C LYS A 134 15.34 -10.71 -23.18
N LEU A 135 14.36 -9.85 -23.49
CA LEU A 135 13.46 -9.27 -22.48
C LEU A 135 12.57 -10.38 -21.90
N LEU A 136 12.81 -10.73 -20.64
CA LEU A 136 11.89 -11.50 -19.81
C LEU A 136 11.38 -10.56 -18.70
N THR A 137 10.07 -10.38 -18.70
CA THR A 137 9.30 -9.65 -17.69
C THR A 137 9.61 -10.17 -16.30
N ILE A 138 10.14 -9.31 -15.42
CA ILE A 138 10.24 -9.58 -13.99
C ILE A 138 9.57 -8.41 -13.27
N ASN A 139 8.40 -8.69 -12.70
CA ASN A 139 7.91 -8.02 -11.52
C ASN A 139 8.83 -8.44 -10.37
N GLU A 140 9.71 -7.56 -9.89
CA GLU A 140 10.29 -7.66 -8.55
C GLU A 140 10.97 -6.34 -8.15
N GLU A 141 10.96 -6.12 -6.84
CA GLU A 141 11.16 -4.86 -6.12
C GLU A 141 12.51 -4.18 -6.40
N LEU A 142 12.47 -2.84 -6.57
CA LEU A 142 13.68 -2.03 -6.60
C LEU A 142 14.25 -1.87 -5.18
N GLU A 143 15.25 -2.68 -4.85
CA GLU A 143 16.28 -2.28 -3.89
C GLU A 143 17.16 -1.20 -4.53
N THR A 144 17.07 0.03 -4.04
CA THR A 144 18.04 1.08 -4.40
C THR A 144 19.29 0.91 -3.54
N ASN A 145 20.27 0.19 -4.08
CA ASN A 145 21.67 0.32 -3.65
C ASN A 145 22.15 1.74 -3.94
N SER A 146 22.27 2.54 -2.89
CA SER A 146 23.11 3.72 -2.90
C SER A 146 24.10 3.56 -1.75
N ASP A 147 25.28 3.05 -2.10
CA ASP A 147 26.46 3.09 -1.25
C ASP A 147 26.73 4.54 -0.82
N ASN A 148 26.37 4.85 0.42
CA ASN A 148 26.97 5.95 1.16
C ASN A 148 27.49 5.33 2.46
N ASN A 149 28.81 5.09 2.45
CA ASN A 149 29.61 4.79 3.63
C ASN A 149 29.46 5.92 4.65
N ASN A 150 28.44 5.81 5.49
CA ASN A 150 28.45 6.40 6.81
C ASN A 150 27.96 5.28 7.72
N GLN A 151 28.91 4.53 8.29
CA GLN A 151 28.62 3.50 9.27
C GLN A 151 27.89 4.15 10.44
N LYS A 152 26.56 4.17 10.37
CA LYS A 152 25.69 4.53 11.48
C LYS A 152 25.98 3.49 12.55
N GLN A 153 26.85 3.81 13.50
CA GLN A 153 27.02 2.99 14.68
C GLN A 153 25.63 2.86 15.32
N LEU A 154 25.09 1.65 15.25
CA LEU A 154 23.82 1.32 15.88
C LEU A 154 24.04 1.44 17.38
N ASN A 155 23.23 2.25 18.08
CA ASN A 155 23.34 2.35 19.54
C ASN A 155 23.12 0.97 20.22
N ILE A 156 22.28 0.14 19.59
CA ILE A 156 21.98 -1.22 20.06
C ILE A 156 22.09 -2.17 18.87
N PRO A 157 23.10 -3.07 18.84
CA PRO A 157 23.23 -4.08 17.80
C PRO A 157 22.01 -5.00 17.74
N PHE A 158 21.63 -5.44 16.54
CA PHE A 158 20.51 -6.37 16.33
C PHE A 158 20.67 -7.67 17.14
N ASP A 159 21.91 -8.15 17.31
CA ASP A 159 22.21 -9.37 18.07
C ASP A 159 21.73 -9.30 19.53
N VAL A 160 21.79 -8.11 20.15
CA VAL A 160 21.32 -7.90 21.53
C VAL A 160 19.80 -8.09 21.61
N PHE A 161 19.05 -7.43 20.72
CA PHE A 161 17.60 -7.59 20.60
C PHE A 161 17.22 -9.05 20.32
N TRP A 162 17.92 -9.69 19.38
CA TRP A 162 17.64 -11.04 18.93
C TRP A 162 17.79 -12.08 20.05
N LYS A 163 18.85 -11.94 20.86
CA LYS A 163 19.08 -12.76 22.04
C LYS A 163 18.02 -12.52 23.12
N THR A 164 17.71 -11.25 23.42
CA THR A 164 16.70 -10.92 24.44
C THR A 164 15.32 -11.47 24.08
N TYR A 165 14.86 -11.31 22.83
CA TYR A 165 13.52 -11.75 22.42
C TYR A 165 13.29 -13.27 22.51
N SER A 166 14.37 -14.07 22.35
CA SER A 166 14.37 -15.53 22.52
C SER A 166 13.39 -16.32 21.61
N LYS A 167 12.89 -15.73 20.51
CA LYS A 167 12.04 -16.39 19.49
C LYS A 167 12.64 -16.21 18.09
N SER A 168 13.14 -17.30 17.50
CA SER A 168 13.90 -17.28 16.26
C SER A 168 13.02 -17.48 15.03
N VAL A 169 12.28 -16.46 14.61
CA VAL A 169 11.41 -16.49 13.43
C VAL A 169 11.70 -15.29 12.53
N ALA A 170 11.84 -15.54 11.22
CA ALA A 170 12.04 -14.50 10.19
C ALA A 170 13.20 -13.52 10.46
N LYS A 171 14.39 -14.05 10.79
CA LYS A 171 15.59 -13.26 11.17
C LYS A 171 15.94 -12.16 10.17
N GLY A 172 16.00 -12.48 8.87
CA GLY A 172 16.35 -11.50 7.83
C GLY A 172 15.38 -10.31 7.77
N LYS A 173 14.06 -10.56 7.85
CA LYS A 173 13.05 -9.48 7.88
C LYS A 173 13.18 -8.62 9.14
N CYS A 174 13.49 -9.24 10.28
CA CYS A 174 13.71 -8.52 11.53
C CYS A 174 14.97 -7.66 11.50
N GLU A 175 16.05 -8.15 10.88
CA GLU A 175 17.32 -7.45 10.76
C GLU A 175 17.21 -6.21 9.86
N SER A 176 16.54 -6.33 8.71
CA SER A 176 16.24 -5.20 7.83
C SER A 176 15.34 -4.16 8.53
N LYS A 177 14.32 -4.61 9.27
CA LYS A 177 13.46 -3.71 10.05
C LYS A 177 14.24 -3.05 11.19
N TRP A 178 15.07 -3.79 11.93
CA TRP A 178 15.86 -3.26 13.05
C TRP A 178 16.86 -2.20 12.60
N SER A 179 17.47 -2.40 11.43
CA SER A 179 18.43 -1.46 10.84
C SER A 179 17.76 -0.15 10.41
N SER A 180 16.47 -0.18 10.05
CA SER A 180 15.72 1.03 9.67
C SER A 180 15.17 1.84 10.85
N LEU A 181 15.10 1.27 12.06
CA LEU A 181 14.63 1.99 13.26
C LEU A 181 15.58 3.14 13.69
N SER A 182 15.05 4.10 14.44
CA SER A 182 15.85 5.16 15.08
C SER A 182 16.47 4.67 16.39
N ASN A 183 17.54 5.33 16.86
CA ASN A 183 18.20 4.95 18.13
C ASN A 183 17.23 5.04 19.32
N LYS A 184 16.41 6.09 19.39
CA LYS A 184 15.38 6.26 20.41
C LYS A 184 14.39 5.10 20.45
N VAL A 185 13.95 4.63 19.28
CA VAL A 185 13.00 3.51 19.20
C VAL A 185 13.65 2.20 19.65
N ARG A 186 14.93 1.96 19.30
CA ARG A 186 15.66 0.77 19.78
C ARG A 186 15.78 0.75 21.30
N GLU A 187 16.02 1.90 21.92
CA GLU A 187 16.05 2.03 23.39
C GLU A 187 14.69 1.72 24.02
N GLN A 188 13.60 2.26 23.48
CA GLN A 188 12.24 1.99 23.95
C GLN A 188 11.90 0.49 23.85
N ILE A 189 12.26 -0.15 22.75
CA ILE A 189 12.07 -1.60 22.58
C ILE A 189 12.83 -2.37 23.65
N MET A 190 14.11 -2.06 23.86
CA MET A 190 14.93 -2.76 24.86
C MET A 190 14.45 -2.52 26.29
N GLN A 191 13.84 -1.38 26.60
CA GLN A 191 13.21 -1.10 27.89
C GLN A 191 11.91 -1.88 28.11
N HIS A 192 11.10 -2.07 27.06
CA HIS A 192 9.82 -2.79 27.14
C HIS A 192 9.99 -4.31 27.19
N LEU A 193 10.99 -4.84 26.49
CA LEU A 193 11.18 -6.28 26.30
C LEU A 193 11.20 -7.12 27.58
N PRO A 194 11.92 -6.75 28.66
CA PRO A 194 11.94 -7.55 29.87
C PRO A 194 10.53 -7.78 30.44
N ALA A 195 9.73 -6.73 30.53
CA ALA A 195 8.37 -6.81 31.07
C ALA A 195 7.43 -7.59 30.13
N TYR A 196 7.58 -7.44 28.81
CA TYR A 196 6.81 -8.22 27.83
C TYR A 196 7.16 -9.72 27.82
N ILE A 197 8.43 -10.07 28.03
CA ILE A 197 8.88 -11.46 28.15
C ILE A 197 8.35 -12.08 29.45
N SER A 198 8.36 -11.31 30.54
CA SER A 198 7.80 -11.72 31.84
C SER A 198 6.28 -11.95 31.78
N SER A 199 5.53 -11.14 31.02
CA SER A 199 4.09 -11.36 30.84
C SER A 199 3.75 -12.52 29.90
N THR A 200 4.68 -12.90 29.01
CA THR A 200 4.52 -14.01 28.06
C THR A 200 5.55 -15.13 28.31
N PRO A 201 5.48 -15.85 29.45
CA PRO A 201 6.48 -16.87 29.79
C PRO A 201 6.45 -18.05 28.80
N VAL A 202 5.29 -18.37 28.24
CA VAL A 202 5.13 -19.42 27.23
C VAL A 202 5.44 -18.86 25.83
N LYS A 203 6.63 -19.20 25.30
CA LYS A 203 7.15 -18.75 24.01
C LYS A 203 6.21 -18.95 22.82
N LYS A 204 5.33 -19.97 22.85
CA LYS A 204 4.35 -20.25 21.77
C LYS A 204 3.30 -19.14 21.63
N PHE A 205 2.92 -18.48 22.73
CA PHE A 205 1.90 -17.43 22.74
C PHE A 205 2.48 -16.01 22.61
N ARG A 206 3.81 -15.87 22.59
CA ARG A 206 4.48 -14.60 22.31
C ARG A 206 4.32 -14.23 20.84
N LYS A 207 4.05 -12.96 20.53
CA LYS A 207 4.06 -12.44 19.14
C LYS A 207 5.38 -12.81 18.45
N ASP A 208 5.37 -12.96 17.13
CA ASP A 208 6.63 -13.09 16.38
C ASP A 208 7.43 -11.79 16.45
N PRO A 209 8.78 -11.84 16.47
CA PRO A 209 9.60 -10.64 16.61
C PRO A 209 9.33 -9.64 15.48
N TYR A 210 9.12 -10.11 14.26
CA TYR A 210 8.77 -9.26 13.13
C TYR A 210 7.42 -8.56 13.33
N THR A 211 6.39 -9.30 13.77
CA THR A 211 5.06 -8.75 14.07
C THR A 211 5.10 -7.74 15.21
N TYR A 212 5.88 -8.02 16.25
CA TYR A 212 6.10 -7.10 17.36
C TYR A 212 6.76 -5.79 16.89
N LEU A 213 7.80 -5.87 16.05
CA LEU A 213 8.46 -4.69 15.48
C LEU A 213 7.58 -3.92 14.49
N ASN A 214 6.74 -4.62 13.72
CA ASN A 214 5.91 -4.00 12.69
C ASN A 214 4.69 -3.27 13.27
N ASN A 215 4.11 -3.82 14.34
CA ASN A 215 2.92 -3.27 14.99
C ASN A 215 3.26 -2.33 16.15
N GLU A 216 4.52 -1.89 16.23
CA GLU A 216 4.99 -1.00 17.31
C GLU A 216 4.70 -1.53 18.72
N GLY A 217 4.83 -2.85 18.92
CA GLY A 217 4.39 -3.53 20.14
C GLY A 217 5.09 -3.12 21.44
N TRP A 218 6.11 -2.27 21.38
CA TRP A 218 6.70 -1.60 22.55
C TRP A 218 5.83 -0.46 23.09
N LEU A 219 4.81 -0.03 22.34
CA LEU A 219 3.78 0.93 22.76
C LEU A 219 2.55 0.24 23.36
N ASP A 220 2.43 -1.09 23.21
CA ASP A 220 1.30 -1.85 23.75
C ASP A 220 1.41 -1.99 25.28
N ASP A 221 0.27 -1.88 25.95
CA ASP A 221 0.15 -2.18 27.37
C ASP A 221 0.49 -3.64 27.66
N ILE A 222 1.26 -3.86 28.73
CA ILE A 222 1.67 -5.19 29.16
C ILE A 222 0.53 -5.76 30.00
N ILE A 223 -0.27 -6.63 29.39
CA ILE A 223 -1.30 -7.40 30.09
C ILE A 223 -0.59 -8.37 31.02
N ALA A 224 -0.48 -8.02 32.31
CA ALA A 224 -0.05 -8.96 33.33
C ALA A 224 -1.13 -10.03 33.48
N ASN A 225 -0.74 -11.30 33.42
CA ASN A 225 -1.63 -12.37 33.88
C ASN A 225 -1.81 -12.19 35.39
N GLU A 226 -2.83 -11.45 35.80
CA GLU A 226 -3.38 -11.60 37.14
C GLU A 226 -3.79 -13.07 37.26
N LEU A 227 -3.17 -13.78 38.21
CA LEU A 227 -3.51 -15.16 38.49
C LEU A 227 -5.04 -15.25 38.64
N PRO A 228 -5.71 -16.19 37.95
CA PRO A 228 -7.14 -16.33 38.08
C PRO A 228 -7.44 -16.72 39.53
N THR A 229 -7.87 -15.74 40.31
CA THR A 229 -8.51 -16.03 41.59
C THR A 229 -9.94 -16.42 41.24
N ASN A 230 -10.35 -17.57 41.76
CA ASN A 230 -11.67 -18.20 41.63
C ASN A 230 -11.94 -19.06 40.39
N GLN A 231 -11.74 -20.36 40.59
CA GLN A 231 -12.52 -21.39 39.93
C GLN A 231 -14.00 -21.19 40.27
N GLN A 232 -14.78 -20.69 39.32
CA GLN A 232 -16.16 -21.16 39.18
C GLN A 232 -16.21 -22.01 37.93
N ALA A 233 -16.13 -23.32 38.15
CA ALA A 233 -16.40 -24.31 37.13
C ALA A 233 -17.88 -24.15 36.71
N ALA A 234 -18.12 -23.41 35.63
CA ALA A 234 -19.35 -23.55 34.87
C ALA A 234 -19.28 -24.90 34.16
N THR A 235 -19.90 -25.92 34.76
CA THR A 235 -20.21 -27.19 34.11
C THR A 235 -21.07 -26.92 32.88
N TYR A 236 -20.48 -26.99 31.69
CA TYR A 236 -21.22 -27.16 30.44
C TYR A 236 -21.58 -28.65 30.30
N SER A 237 -22.63 -29.07 30.98
CA SER A 237 -23.29 -30.34 30.70
C SER A 237 -24.43 -30.11 29.71
N ASN A 238 -24.24 -30.64 28.50
CA ASN A 238 -25.24 -30.98 27.48
C ASN A 238 -26.11 -29.85 26.89
N MET A 239 -25.62 -29.24 25.81
CA MET A 239 -26.50 -28.89 24.68
C MET A 239 -26.25 -29.86 23.54
N ASN A 240 -27.15 -30.83 23.39
CA ASN A 240 -27.21 -31.74 22.26
C ASN A 240 -27.69 -30.97 21.02
N VAL A 241 -26.77 -30.67 20.10
CA VAL A 241 -27.04 -29.91 18.86
C VAL A 241 -27.66 -30.74 17.73
N ASN A 242 -28.06 -32.00 17.95
CA ASN A 242 -28.51 -32.88 16.87
C ASN A 242 -30.00 -33.28 16.87
N ALA A 243 -30.86 -32.68 17.69
CA ALA A 243 -32.27 -33.09 17.77
C ALA A 243 -33.17 -32.63 16.60
N LYS A 244 -32.63 -32.13 15.48
CA LYS A 244 -33.43 -31.61 14.35
C LYS A 244 -33.42 -32.47 13.08
N TYR A 245 -32.74 -33.61 13.06
CA TYR A 245 -32.62 -34.46 11.87
C TYR A 245 -33.04 -35.92 12.06
N ASP A 246 -33.79 -36.24 13.13
CA ASP A 246 -34.25 -37.61 13.42
C ASP A 246 -35.78 -37.79 13.23
N ASP A 247 -36.45 -36.92 12.48
CA ASP A 247 -37.83 -37.18 12.03
C ASP A 247 -37.84 -37.70 10.58
N PRO A 248 -38.21 -38.98 10.34
CA PRO A 248 -38.24 -39.57 9.00
C PRO A 248 -39.30 -38.95 8.06
N ASN A 249 -40.14 -38.04 8.52
CA ASN A 249 -41.13 -37.33 7.70
C ASN A 249 -40.82 -35.84 7.49
N HIS A 250 -39.62 -35.37 7.81
CA HIS A 250 -39.24 -33.98 7.54
C HIS A 250 -38.94 -33.78 6.05
N ASP A 251 -39.88 -33.19 5.30
CA ASP A 251 -39.69 -32.75 3.91
C ASP A 251 -39.02 -31.36 3.87
N PRO A 252 -37.75 -31.25 3.43
CA PRO A 252 -37.02 -29.98 3.42
C PRO A 252 -37.41 -29.03 2.28
N LEU A 253 -38.39 -29.38 1.41
CA LEU A 253 -38.79 -28.57 0.25
C LEU A 253 -40.26 -28.12 0.27
N GLY A 254 -40.98 -28.27 1.38
CA GLY A 254 -42.42 -27.97 1.52
C GLY A 254 -42.82 -26.48 1.53
N GLY A 255 -42.33 -25.67 0.58
CA GLY A 255 -42.63 -24.23 0.51
C GLY A 255 -42.67 -23.60 -0.88
N LEU A 256 -42.51 -24.38 -1.96
CA LEU A 256 -42.64 -23.89 -3.33
C LEU A 256 -43.78 -24.64 -3.98
N PHE A 257 -45.00 -24.10 -3.96
CA PHE A 257 -46.07 -24.24 -4.96
C PHE A 257 -47.43 -23.99 -4.31
N THR A 258 -47.89 -22.73 -4.34
CA THR A 258 -49.31 -22.41 -4.55
C THR A 258 -49.42 -21.01 -5.17
N ALA A 259 -49.36 -20.97 -6.51
CA ALA A 259 -50.06 -19.93 -7.26
C ALA A 259 -51.52 -20.41 -7.40
N GLN A 260 -52.45 -19.78 -6.71
CA GLN A 260 -53.88 -19.88 -7.01
C GLN A 260 -54.34 -18.55 -7.59
N GLY A 261 -54.75 -18.61 -8.87
CA GLY A 261 -55.57 -17.59 -9.49
C GLY A 261 -57.05 -17.77 -9.16
N ALA A 262 -57.81 -16.79 -9.65
CA ALA A 262 -59.27 -16.60 -9.63
C ALA A 262 -59.83 -15.94 -8.36
N VAL A 263 -60.22 -14.66 -8.46
CA VAL A 263 -61.52 -14.23 -9.03
C VAL A 263 -61.32 -12.99 -9.89
#